data_AF-A0A357G153-F1
#
_entry.id   AF-A0A357G153-F1
#
_cell.length_a   1.000
_cell.length_b   1.000
_cell.length_c   1.000
_cell.angle_alpha   90.00
_cell.angle_beta   90.00
_cell.angle_gamma   90.00
#
_symmetry.space_group_name_H-M   'P 1'
#
loop_
_entity.id
_entity.type
_entity.pdbx_description
1 polymer ?
#
loop_
_entity_poly.entity_id
_entity_poly.type
_entity_poly.pdbx_seq_one_letter_code
_entity_poly.pdbx_strand_id
1 'polypeptide(L)'
;QIVYMRELLGSNLFETTKAKLPLILGKDIGGQPILADLSKMPHLLVAGTTGSGKSVAVNTMLMSLLYRLPPEKCRMIMIDP
;
A
#
# COMPACT_ATOMS: atom_id res chain seq x y z
N GLN A 1 18.96 -2.69 -1.27
CA GLN A 1 18.69 -1.71 -0.21
C GLN A 1 17.31 -2.00 0.39
N ILE A 2 17.16 -1.96 1.71
CA ILE A 2 15.85 -2.15 2.35
C ILE A 2 15.03 -0.86 2.23
N VAL A 3 13.76 -0.98 1.83
CA VAL A 3 12.81 0.14 1.81
C VAL A 3 11.88 -0.01 3.00
N TYR A 4 11.96 0.94 3.95
CA TYR A 4 11.16 0.89 5.16
C TYR A 4 9.81 1.57 4.94
N MET A 5 8.72 0.91 5.35
CA MET A 5 7.37 1.49 5.22
C MET A 5 7.24 2.84 5.95
N ARG A 6 7.89 2.98 7.12
CA ARG A 6 7.89 4.24 7.89
C ARG A 6 8.44 5.42 7.09
N GLU A 7 9.43 5.19 6.24
CA GLU A 7 9.99 6.20 5.35
C GLU A 7 8.94 6.67 4.33
N LEU A 8 8.17 5.72 3.76
CA LEU A 8 7.16 6.01 2.75
C LEU A 8 5.92 6.69 3.36
N LEU A 9 5.55 6.32 4.58
CA LEU A 9 4.47 6.96 5.34
C LEU A 9 4.78 8.42 5.66
N GLY A 10 6.04 8.75 5.97
CA GLY A 10 6.50 10.12 6.20
C GLY A 10 6.86 10.90 4.93
N SER A 11 6.55 10.35 3.74
CA SER A 11 6.80 11.06 2.49
C SER A 11 5.73 12.12 2.21
N ASN A 12 6.14 13.27 1.67
CA ASN A 12 5.20 14.30 1.22
C ASN A 12 4.14 13.75 0.24
N LEU A 13 4.51 12.74 -0.56
CA LEU A 13 3.61 12.06 -1.48
C LEU A 13 2.43 11.39 -0.74
N PHE A 14 2.70 10.70 0.37
CA PHE A 14 1.66 10.03 1.15
C PHE A 14 0.86 11.02 2.01
N GLU A 15 1.52 12.00 2.64
CA GLU A 15 0.85 12.98 3.51
C GLU A 15 -0.19 13.82 2.75
N THR A 16 0.19 14.30 1.56
CA THR A 16 -0.61 15.22 0.74
C THR A 16 -1.51 14.51 -0.27
N THR A 17 -1.53 13.17 -0.29
CA THR A 17 -2.30 12.41 -1.27
C THR A 17 -3.80 12.68 -1.17
N LYS A 18 -4.42 12.85 -2.34
CA LYS A 18 -5.88 12.93 -2.51
C LYS A 18 -6.50 11.60 -2.96
N ALA A 19 -5.71 10.52 -2.99
CA ALA A 19 -6.19 9.19 -3.33
C ALA A 19 -7.28 8.75 -2.35
N LYS A 20 -8.35 8.13 -2.86
CA LYS A 20 -9.44 7.65 -1.99
C LYS A 20 -9.06 6.37 -1.25
N LEU A 21 -8.33 5.49 -1.92
CA LEU A 21 -7.82 4.23 -1.37
C LEU A 21 -6.31 4.12 -1.65
N PRO A 22 -5.46 4.89 -0.93
CA PRO A 22 -4.02 4.93 -1.18
C PRO A 22 -3.33 3.63 -0.79
N LEU A 23 -2.53 3.10 -1.71
CA LEU A 23 -1.66 1.94 -1.50
C LEU A 23 -0.20 2.34 -1.74
N ILE A 24 0.64 2.17 -0.72
CA ILE A 24 2.09 2.29 -0.87
C ILE A 24 2.62 1.03 -1.55
N LEU A 25 3.35 1.20 -2.66
CA LEU A 25 3.94 0.08 -3.41
C LEU A 25 5.44 -0.08 -3.17
N GLY A 26 6.12 0.95 -2.69
CA GLY A 26 7.56 0.93 -2.45
C GLY A 26 8.25 2.14 -3.05
N LYS A 27 9.41 1.90 -3.66
CA LYS A 27 10.18 2.89 -4.42
C LYS A 27 10.40 2.39 -5.84
N ASP A 28 10.51 3.31 -6.78
CA ASP A 28 11.02 2.98 -8.11
C ASP A 28 12.55 2.76 -8.10
N ILE A 29 13.11 2.47 -9.28
CA ILE A 29 14.55 2.28 -9.46
C ILE A 29 15.38 3.54 -9.17
N GLY A 30 14.77 4.73 -9.18
CA GLY A 30 15.38 6.01 -8.81
C GLY A 30 15.24 6.34 -7.32
N GLY A 31 14.61 5.46 -6.53
CA GLY A 31 14.39 5.66 -5.11
C GLY A 31 13.19 6.55 -4.78
N GLN A 32 12.39 6.96 -5.78
CA GLN A 32 11.22 7.80 -5.56
C GLN A 32 10.07 6.95 -5.02
N PRO A 33 9.34 7.44 -4.00
CA PRO A 33 8.21 6.70 -3.43
C PRO A 33 7.11 6.52 -4.48
N ILE A 34 6.53 5.31 -4.53
CA ILE A 34 5.42 4.97 -5.42
C ILE A 34 4.15 4.73 -4.60
N LEU A 35 3.11 5.46 -4.99
CA LEU A 35 1.77 5.40 -4.40
C LEU A 35 0.74 5.17 -5.50
N ALA A 36 -0.14 4.20 -5.28
CA ALA A 36 -1.27 3.90 -6.14
C ALA A 36 -2.59 4.27 -5.47
N ASP A 37 -3.63 4.56 -6.26
CA ASP A 37 -5.00 4.73 -5.77
C ASP A 37 -5.86 3.55 -6.24
N LEU A 38 -6.20 2.64 -5.32
CA LEU A 38 -7.02 1.47 -5.62
C LEU A 38 -8.41 1.86 -6.14
N SER A 39 -8.92 3.05 -5.82
CA SER A 39 -10.23 3.48 -6.36
C SER A 39 -10.21 3.75 -7.87
N LYS A 40 -9.03 3.99 -8.45
CA LYS A 40 -8.82 4.13 -9.91
C LYS A 40 -8.50 2.80 -10.59
N MET A 41 -8.09 1.80 -9.82
CA MET A 41 -7.82 0.43 -10.23
C MET A 41 -8.70 -0.48 -9.37
N PRO A 42 -10.02 -0.55 -9.65
CA PRO A 42 -11.02 -1.00 -8.68
C PRO A 42 -10.81 -2.42 -8.16
N HIS A 43 -9.99 -3.22 -8.87
CA HIS A 43 -9.56 -4.53 -8.44
C HIS A 43 -8.05 -4.69 -8.70
N LEU A 44 -7.37 -5.40 -7.81
CA LEU A 44 -5.94 -5.68 -7.88
C LEU A 44 -5.71 -7.19 -7.72
N LEU A 45 -4.91 -7.78 -8.60
CA LEU A 45 -4.41 -9.15 -8.49
C LEU A 45 -2.95 -9.10 -8.05
N VAL A 46 -2.61 -9.75 -6.93
CA VAL A 46 -1.24 -9.90 -6.45
C VAL A 46 -0.84 -11.37 -6.50
N ALA A 47 0.16 -11.69 -7.32
CA ALA A 47 0.71 -13.04 -7.47
C ALA A 47 2.22 -13.05 -7.17
N GLY A 48 2.71 -14.17 -6.64
CA GLY A 48 4.12 -14.33 -6.31
C GLY A 48 4.39 -15.70 -5.68
N THR A 49 5.59 -16.23 -5.92
CA THR A 49 6.08 -17.49 -5.33
C THR A 49 6.43 -17.31 -3.85
N THR A 50 6.61 -18.39 -3.11
CA THR A 50 7.09 -18.34 -1.72
C THR A 50 8.42 -17.60 -1.64
N GLY A 51 8.55 -16.70 -0.66
CA GLY A 51 9.76 -15.89 -0.47
C GLY A 51 9.88 -14.66 -1.39
N SER A 52 8.99 -14.48 -2.38
CA SER A 52 9.01 -13.30 -3.28
C SER A 52 8.57 -11.98 -2.62
N GLY A 53 8.07 -12.03 -1.39
CA GLY A 53 7.59 -10.85 -0.66
C GLY A 53 6.10 -10.56 -0.81
N LYS A 54 5.30 -11.45 -1.39
CA LYS A 54 3.84 -11.28 -1.55
C LYS A 54 3.13 -10.89 -0.24
N SER A 55 3.33 -11.65 0.85
CA SER A 55 2.67 -11.36 2.12
C SER A 55 3.10 -10.02 2.71
N VAL A 56 4.37 -9.64 2.54
CA VAL A 56 4.89 -8.32 2.95
C VAL A 56 4.23 -7.21 2.14
N ALA A 57 4.05 -7.40 0.83
CA ALA A 57 3.38 -6.44 -0.05
C ALA A 57 1.90 -6.26 0.34
N VAL A 58 1.17 -7.36 0.57
CA VAL A 58 -0.24 -7.31 1.01
C VAL A 58 -0.37 -6.59 2.35
N ASN A 59 0.47 -6.92 3.34
CA ASN A 59 0.47 -6.22 4.63
C ASN A 59 0.80 -4.74 4.47
N THR A 60 1.72 -4.37 3.58
CA THR A 60 2.02 -2.96 3.28
C THR A 60 0.82 -2.24 2.68
N MET A 61 0.07 -2.89 1.78
CA MET A 61 -1.17 -2.36 1.21
C MET A 61 -2.25 -2.15 2.29
N LEU A 62 -2.47 -3.15 3.16
CA LEU A 62 -3.41 -3.05 4.28
C LEU A 62 -3.04 -1.90 5.21
N MET A 63 -1.78 -1.83 5.62
CA MET A 63 -1.30 -0.76 6.49
C MET A 63 -1.41 0.62 5.84
N SER A 64 -1.24 0.74 4.52
CA SER A 64 -1.45 2.01 3.79
C SER A 64 -2.86 2.55 3.97
N LEU A 65 -3.86 1.67 3.94
CA LEU A 65 -5.26 2.02 4.17
C LEU A 65 -5.51 2.35 5.64
N LEU A 66 -5.03 1.51 6.56
CA LEU A 66 -5.23 1.70 8.00
C LEU A 66 -4.60 2.99 8.55
N TYR A 67 -3.44 3.40 8.02
CA TYR A 67 -2.79 4.66 8.43
C TYR A 67 -3.54 5.90 7.92
N ARG A 68 -4.38 5.78 6.89
CA ARG A 68 -5.02 6.93 6.24
C ARG A 68 -6.53 7.01 6.46
N LEU A 69 -7.20 5.88 6.62
CA LEU A 69 -8.65 5.80 6.57
C LEU A 69 -9.22 5.28 7.89
N PRO A 70 -10.18 6.00 8.50
CA PRO A 70 -10.92 5.49 9.64
C PRO A 70 -11.92 4.40 9.16
N PRO A 71 -12.39 3.53 10.07
CA PRO A 71 -13.22 2.37 9.73
C PRO A 71 -14.54 2.72 9.03
N GLU A 72 -15.08 3.92 9.24
CA GLU A 72 -16.30 4.38 8.57
C GLU A 72 -16.08 4.67 7.07
N LYS A 73 -14.82 4.94 6.67
CA LYS A 73 -14.44 5.21 5.27
C LYS A 73 -13.91 3.99 4.54
N CYS A 74 -13.36 3.00 5.24
CA CYS A 74 -12.83 1.78 4.65
C CYS A 74 -13.14 0.59 5.56
N ARG A 75 -14.00 -0.31 5.06
CA ARG A 75 -14.32 -1.59 5.73
C ARG A 75 -13.57 -2.71 5.01
N MET A 76 -13.03 -3.65 5.78
CA MET A 76 -12.22 -4.75 5.26
C MET A 76 -12.91 -6.08 5.57
N ILE A 77 -12.87 -7.00 4.61
CA ILE A 77 -13.17 -8.41 4.81
C ILE A 77 -11.88 -9.14 4.47
N MET A 78 -11.31 -9.83 5.45
CA MET A 78 -10.09 -10.62 5.27
C MET A 78 -10.47 -12.09 5.24
N ILE A 79 -9.93 -12.82 4.28
CA ILE A 79 -10.11 -14.26 4.13
C ILE A 79 -8.70 -14.84 4.09
N ASP A 80 -8.35 -15.61 5.12
CA ASP A 80 -7.09 -16.35 5.21
C ASP A 80 -7.46 -17.83 5.44
N PRO A 81 -7.42 -18.66 4.39
CA PRO A 81 -7.84 -20.07 4.45
C PRO A 81 -6.89 -20.97 5.24
#